data_AF-A0A9D5EWU5-F1
#
_entry.id   AF-A0A9D5EWU5-F1
#
_cell.length_a   1.000
_cell.length_b   1.000
_cell.length_c   1.000
_cell.angle_alpha   90.00
_cell.angle_beta   90.00
_cell.angle_gamma   90.00
#
_symmetry.space_group_name_H-M   'P 1'
#
loop_
_entity.id
_entity.type
_entity.pdbx_description
1 polymer ?
#
loop_
_entity_poly.entity_id
_entity_poly.type
_entity_poly.pdbx_seq_one_letter_code
_entity_poly.pdbx_strand_id
1 'polypeptide(L)'
;MEHTSHEFLKSLLETPSPSGFEQQIQHVVRERMKPFTDELRTDSHGNVFAARFPESGPADVPRIMLAGHCDQIGLMVQYIDSDGYLYIQPIGGWDMQILLGQYLTVWAKDGPLTGVVARRAIHLLKPDERSKVPDFTDVWVDIGAKNREEAEGLVRCGDPLTFALGYRPLRNSLAASPAMDDKVGLWVCMEAVRLLQGRPLKAAVYGVSTVSEEIGLRGATTAAYAINPTVGIAVDVTHATDTPGNDKKTQGDIKCGGGPVLYRGPNISPRVFDLLEATAKEHGIPVQVRGTPRATGTDANAIQIARAGVATGLIGIPNRYMHSPVEVVHLDDLTNAAKLLAEFCATVGPETNWIP
;
A
#
# COMPACT_ATOMS: atom_id res chain seq x y z
N MET A 1 -14.11 10.91 8.75
CA MET A 1 -14.32 9.74 7.86
C MET A 1 -15.76 9.23 8.03
N GLU A 2 -16.44 8.84 6.94
CA GLU A 2 -17.77 8.21 7.01
C GLU A 2 -17.68 6.78 7.58
N HIS A 3 -18.75 6.29 8.24
CA HIS A 3 -18.73 4.98 8.90
C HIS A 3 -18.42 3.82 7.94
N THR A 4 -19.07 3.78 6.76
CA THR A 4 -18.85 2.71 5.79
C THR A 4 -17.45 2.75 5.19
N SER A 5 -16.87 3.93 4.99
CA SER A 5 -15.48 4.09 4.56
C SER A 5 -14.50 3.63 5.65
N HIS A 6 -14.82 3.87 6.93
CA HIS A 6 -14.00 3.39 8.04
C HIS A 6 -14.04 1.85 8.18
N GLU A 7 -15.21 1.23 8.03
CA GLU A 7 -15.32 -0.22 8.02
C GLU A 7 -14.60 -0.86 6.82
N PHE A 8 -14.60 -0.19 5.66
CA PHE A 8 -13.78 -0.61 4.53
C PHE A 8 -12.28 -0.56 4.86
N LEU A 9 -11.79 0.52 5.48
CA LEU A 9 -10.39 0.61 5.91
C LEU A 9 -10.01 -0.54 6.86
N LYS A 10 -10.85 -0.81 7.87
CA LYS A 10 -10.64 -1.92 8.80
C LYS A 10 -10.59 -3.27 8.07
N SER A 11 -11.53 -3.50 7.17
CA SER A 11 -11.59 -4.74 6.38
C SER A 11 -10.31 -4.95 5.56
N LEU A 12 -9.75 -3.90 4.95
CA LEU A 12 -8.48 -3.98 4.24
C LEU A 12 -7.33 -4.36 5.18
N LEU A 13 -7.17 -3.60 6.28
CA LEU A 13 -6.07 -3.79 7.24
C LEU A 13 -6.09 -5.16 7.94
N GLU A 14 -7.28 -5.75 8.11
CA GLU A 14 -7.48 -7.05 8.74
C GLU A 14 -7.41 -8.22 7.74
N THR A 15 -7.39 -7.96 6.43
CA THR A 15 -7.27 -8.99 5.39
C THR A 15 -5.81 -9.18 4.99
N PRO A 16 -5.26 -10.40 4.96
CA PRO A 16 -3.89 -10.62 4.52
C PRO A 16 -3.70 -10.38 3.03
N SER A 17 -2.52 -9.86 2.69
CA SER A 17 -2.12 -9.65 1.30
C SER A 17 -0.61 -9.65 1.06
N PRO A 18 0.21 -10.59 1.57
CA PRO A 18 1.61 -10.68 1.17
C PRO A 18 1.77 -10.66 -0.36
N SER A 19 2.82 -10.04 -0.90
CA SER A 19 3.03 -9.98 -2.35
C SER A 19 3.00 -11.38 -2.98
N GLY A 20 2.15 -11.57 -3.98
CA GLY A 20 1.82 -12.85 -4.63
C GLY A 20 0.60 -13.59 -4.04
N PHE A 21 0.05 -13.14 -2.92
CA PHE A 21 -1.06 -13.76 -2.18
C PHE A 21 -2.23 -12.78 -1.93
N GLU A 22 -2.46 -11.86 -2.86
CA GLU A 22 -3.39 -10.74 -2.72
C GLU A 22 -4.86 -11.11 -2.98
N GLN A 23 -5.19 -12.38 -3.24
CA GLN A 23 -6.52 -12.77 -3.73
C GLN A 23 -7.64 -12.44 -2.73
N GLN A 24 -7.38 -12.55 -1.43
CA GLN A 24 -8.36 -12.24 -0.38
C GLN A 24 -8.66 -10.74 -0.33
N ILE A 25 -7.63 -9.88 -0.31
CA ILE A 25 -7.85 -8.43 -0.29
C ILE A 25 -8.51 -7.94 -1.58
N GLN A 26 -8.15 -8.52 -2.74
CA GLN A 26 -8.80 -8.18 -4.00
C GLN A 26 -10.27 -8.59 -4.03
N HIS A 27 -10.68 -9.63 -3.29
CA HIS A 27 -12.09 -9.93 -3.10
C HIS A 27 -12.81 -8.82 -2.32
N VAL A 28 -12.23 -8.36 -1.22
CA VAL A 28 -12.78 -7.25 -0.41
C VAL A 28 -12.94 -5.98 -1.25
N VAL A 29 -11.92 -5.62 -2.04
CA VAL A 29 -11.98 -4.46 -2.95
C VAL A 29 -13.09 -4.61 -3.97
N ARG A 30 -13.19 -5.77 -4.63
CA ARG A 30 -14.24 -6.01 -5.63
C ARG A 30 -15.64 -5.87 -5.03
N GLU A 31 -15.90 -6.49 -3.88
CA GLU A 31 -17.22 -6.38 -3.23
C GLU A 31 -17.54 -4.94 -2.84
N ARG A 32 -16.55 -4.20 -2.31
CA ARG A 32 -16.73 -2.79 -1.94
C ARG A 32 -17.06 -1.90 -3.14
N MET A 33 -16.41 -2.13 -4.28
CA MET A 33 -16.46 -1.21 -5.42
C MET A 33 -17.60 -1.45 -6.40
N LYS A 34 -18.21 -2.64 -6.41
CA LYS A 34 -19.38 -2.98 -7.26
C LYS A 34 -20.43 -1.86 -7.42
N PRO A 35 -20.94 -1.19 -6.36
CA PRO A 35 -21.98 -0.18 -6.50
C PRO A 35 -21.48 1.20 -6.98
N PHE A 36 -20.17 1.39 -7.11
CA PHE A 36 -19.53 2.68 -7.36
C PHE A 36 -18.77 2.76 -8.69
N THR A 37 -18.90 1.75 -9.55
CA THR A 37 -18.11 1.62 -10.78
C THR A 37 -18.98 1.26 -11.97
N ASP A 38 -18.62 1.76 -13.15
CA ASP A 38 -19.26 1.40 -14.42
C ASP A 38 -18.64 0.12 -15.01
N GLU A 39 -17.36 -0.12 -14.73
CA GLU A 39 -16.65 -1.36 -15.04
C GLU A 39 -15.80 -1.79 -13.84
N LEU A 40 -15.85 -3.08 -13.50
CA LEU A 40 -15.00 -3.69 -12.49
C LEU A 40 -14.39 -4.96 -13.07
N ARG A 41 -13.06 -5.01 -13.21
CA ARG A 41 -12.35 -6.17 -13.78
C ARG A 41 -11.06 -6.49 -13.06
N THR A 42 -10.55 -7.69 -13.31
CA THR A 42 -9.26 -8.18 -12.79
C THR A 42 -8.39 -8.65 -13.96
N ASP A 43 -7.08 -8.39 -13.90
CA ASP A 43 -6.14 -8.90 -14.89
C ASP A 43 -5.46 -10.21 -14.46
N SER A 44 -4.60 -10.76 -15.32
CA SER A 44 -3.89 -12.02 -15.05
C SER A 44 -2.83 -11.91 -13.95
N HIS A 45 -2.37 -10.71 -13.60
CA HIS A 45 -1.48 -10.51 -12.45
C HIS A 45 -2.28 -10.45 -11.14
N GLY A 46 -3.55 -10.08 -11.20
CA GLY A 46 -4.44 -9.99 -10.04
C GLY A 46 -4.83 -8.56 -9.66
N ASN A 47 -4.42 -7.54 -10.44
CA ASN A 47 -4.83 -6.16 -10.20
C ASN A 47 -6.35 -6.03 -10.34
N VAL A 48 -7.01 -5.23 -9.49
CA VAL A 48 -8.43 -4.87 -9.66
C VAL A 48 -8.55 -3.45 -10.20
N PHE A 49 -9.35 -3.30 -11.25
CA PHE A 49 -9.63 -2.03 -11.92
C PHE A 49 -11.08 -1.63 -11.64
N ALA A 50 -11.28 -0.59 -10.85
CA ALA A 50 -12.55 0.03 -10.52
C ALA A 50 -12.71 1.32 -11.35
N ALA A 51 -13.46 1.25 -12.45
CA ALA A 51 -13.52 2.34 -13.42
C ALA A 51 -14.84 3.13 -13.36
N ARG A 52 -14.73 4.42 -13.64
CA ARG A 52 -15.84 5.37 -13.83
C ARG A 52 -15.64 6.13 -15.12
N PHE A 53 -16.69 6.24 -15.92
CA PHE A 53 -16.64 6.79 -17.26
C PHE A 53 -17.48 8.06 -17.38
N PRO A 54 -17.12 8.96 -18.31
CA PRO A 54 -18.02 10.03 -18.72
C PRO A 54 -19.22 9.44 -19.47
N GLU A 55 -20.30 10.21 -19.62
CA GLU A 55 -21.51 9.77 -20.33
C GLU A 55 -21.23 9.38 -21.80
N SER A 56 -20.22 10.00 -22.42
CA SER A 56 -19.74 9.67 -23.77
C SER A 56 -19.04 8.31 -23.88
N GLY A 57 -18.80 7.64 -22.75
CA GLY A 57 -17.99 6.43 -22.66
C GLY A 57 -16.48 6.70 -22.63
N PRO A 58 -15.66 5.65 -22.47
CA PRO A 58 -14.21 5.77 -22.25
C PRO A 58 -13.39 5.95 -23.53
N ALA A 59 -14.03 5.92 -24.71
CA ALA A 59 -13.36 6.11 -25.99
C ALA A 59 -13.03 7.59 -26.19
N ASP A 60 -11.85 7.87 -26.74
CA ASP A 60 -11.40 9.21 -27.15
C ASP A 60 -11.43 10.30 -26.06
N VAL A 61 -11.43 9.90 -24.78
CA VAL A 61 -11.30 10.78 -23.62
C VAL A 61 -9.97 10.56 -22.90
N PRO A 62 -9.48 11.54 -22.12
CA PRO A 62 -8.34 11.32 -21.23
C PRO A 62 -8.61 10.17 -20.27
N ARG A 63 -7.56 9.42 -19.93
CA ARG A 63 -7.60 8.29 -19.01
C ARG A 63 -6.74 8.60 -17.79
N ILE A 64 -7.38 8.64 -16.63
CA ILE A 64 -6.75 8.89 -15.34
C ILE A 64 -6.56 7.55 -14.63
N MET A 65 -5.33 7.22 -14.25
CA MET A 65 -5.04 6.07 -13.40
C MET A 65 -4.74 6.55 -11.98
N LEU A 66 -5.49 6.06 -10.99
CA LEU A 66 -5.18 6.22 -9.57
C LEU A 66 -4.73 4.85 -9.06
N ALA A 67 -3.49 4.72 -8.60
CA ALA A 67 -2.92 3.45 -8.17
C ALA A 67 -2.54 3.49 -6.70
N GLY A 68 -3.00 2.52 -5.93
CA GLY A 68 -2.52 2.24 -4.57
C GLY A 68 -2.38 0.74 -4.41
N HIS A 69 -1.29 0.29 -3.82
CA HIS A 69 -0.95 -1.13 -3.82
C HIS A 69 -1.65 -1.85 -2.67
N CYS A 70 -2.10 -3.07 -2.96
CA CYS A 70 -2.84 -3.87 -2.00
C CYS A 70 -1.96 -4.89 -1.30
N ASP A 71 -0.77 -5.16 -1.83
CA ASP A 71 0.16 -6.07 -1.20
C ASP A 71 0.78 -5.46 0.05
N GLN A 72 1.40 -6.31 0.83
CA GLN A 72 2.17 -5.93 2.00
C GLN A 72 3.43 -6.80 2.06
N ILE A 73 4.45 -6.32 2.76
CA ILE A 73 5.55 -7.19 3.15
C ILE A 73 5.02 -8.39 3.97
N GLY A 74 5.70 -9.52 3.81
CA GLY A 74 5.35 -10.79 4.43
C GLY A 74 6.57 -11.68 4.62
N LEU A 75 6.33 -12.91 5.07
CA LEU A 75 7.35 -13.95 5.16
C LEU A 75 6.82 -15.18 4.43
N MET A 76 7.69 -16.13 4.10
CA MET A 76 7.30 -17.37 3.45
C MET A 76 7.97 -18.56 4.13
N VAL A 77 7.21 -19.62 4.37
CA VAL A 77 7.75 -20.90 4.88
C VAL A 77 8.67 -21.50 3.82
N GLN A 78 9.94 -21.68 4.16
CA GLN A 78 10.97 -22.23 3.27
C GLN A 78 11.30 -23.68 3.60
N TYR A 79 11.29 -24.02 4.89
CA TYR A 79 11.66 -25.35 5.39
C TYR A 79 10.96 -25.65 6.72
N ILE A 80 10.65 -26.92 6.94
CA ILE A 80 10.11 -27.46 8.19
C ILE A 80 11.14 -28.48 8.70
N ASP A 81 11.63 -28.32 9.92
CA ASP A 81 12.62 -29.23 10.50
C ASP A 81 12.01 -30.48 11.14
N SER A 82 12.85 -31.35 11.71
CA SER A 82 12.41 -32.60 12.34
C SER A 82 11.52 -32.38 13.56
N ASP A 83 11.73 -31.27 14.28
CA ASP A 83 11.04 -30.95 15.52
C ASP A 83 9.75 -30.13 15.28
N GLY A 84 9.50 -29.74 14.03
CA GLY A 84 8.28 -29.06 13.60
C GLY A 84 8.39 -27.53 13.56
N TYR A 85 9.60 -26.98 13.70
CA TYR A 85 9.83 -25.54 13.55
C TYR A 85 9.86 -25.13 12.08
N LEU A 86 9.33 -23.94 11.80
CA LEU A 86 9.31 -23.38 10.45
C LEU A 86 10.46 -22.39 10.26
N TYR A 87 11.22 -22.57 9.20
CA TYR A 87 12.24 -21.64 8.74
C TYR A 87 11.67 -20.83 7.59
N ILE A 88 11.93 -19.53 7.60
CA ILE A 88 11.23 -18.55 6.78
C ILE A 88 12.18 -17.68 5.97
N GLN A 89 11.66 -17.09 4.90
CA GLN A 89 12.35 -16.07 4.09
C GLN A 89 11.45 -14.83 3.91
N PRO A 90 12.03 -13.64 3.74
CA PRO A 90 11.26 -12.41 3.58
C PRO A 90 10.58 -12.34 2.20
N ILE A 91 9.36 -11.81 2.20
CA ILE A 91 8.67 -11.22 1.04
C ILE A 91 8.72 -9.70 1.26
N GLY A 92 9.42 -8.98 0.37
CA GLY A 92 9.65 -7.54 0.52
C GLY A 92 10.80 -7.20 1.49
N GLY A 93 10.89 -5.92 1.90
CA GLY A 93 11.94 -5.41 2.78
C GLY A 93 11.64 -5.62 4.27
N TRP A 94 12.64 -6.05 5.04
CA TRP A 94 12.47 -6.35 6.48
C TRP A 94 13.62 -5.83 7.34
N ASP A 95 13.28 -5.28 8.51
CA ASP A 95 14.22 -5.14 9.63
C ASP A 95 14.04 -6.32 10.60
N MET A 96 15.05 -7.19 10.64
CA MET A 96 15.07 -8.36 11.50
C MET A 96 14.89 -8.03 12.98
N GLN A 97 15.32 -6.85 13.45
CA GLN A 97 15.17 -6.47 14.86
C GLN A 97 13.71 -6.32 15.27
N ILE A 98 12.86 -5.87 14.34
CA ILE A 98 11.42 -5.68 14.58
C ILE A 98 10.70 -7.04 14.61
N LEU A 99 11.19 -8.01 13.83
CA LEU A 99 10.59 -9.33 13.71
C LEU A 99 10.67 -10.14 15.01
N LEU A 100 11.79 -10.07 15.74
CA LEU A 100 12.02 -10.92 16.91
C LEU A 100 10.97 -10.73 18.02
N GLY A 101 10.39 -11.84 18.49
CA GLY A 101 9.43 -11.83 19.60
C GLY A 101 8.01 -11.40 19.21
N GLN A 102 7.70 -11.36 17.91
CA GLN A 102 6.38 -11.01 17.40
C GLN A 102 5.46 -12.23 17.28
N TYR A 103 4.16 -11.97 17.36
CA TYR A 103 3.13 -12.90 16.91
C TYR A 103 3.01 -12.83 15.40
N LEU A 104 3.03 -13.99 14.75
CA LEU A 104 2.80 -14.16 13.33
C LEU A 104 1.54 -14.97 13.08
N THR A 105 0.98 -14.80 11.89
CA THR A 105 -0.09 -15.66 11.38
C THR A 105 0.41 -16.34 10.11
N VAL A 106 0.42 -17.66 10.11
CA VAL A 106 0.64 -18.49 8.91
C VAL A 106 -0.70 -18.65 8.20
N TRP A 107 -0.77 -18.24 6.93
CA TRP A 107 -1.99 -18.34 6.13
C TRP A 107 -2.01 -19.65 5.36
N ALA A 108 -2.22 -20.74 6.09
CA ALA A 108 -2.26 -22.09 5.52
C ALA A 108 -3.58 -22.36 4.80
N LYS A 109 -3.57 -23.42 3.98
CA LYS A 109 -4.72 -23.83 3.16
C LYS A 109 -6.02 -24.05 3.97
N ASP A 110 -5.90 -24.68 5.14
CA ASP A 110 -7.06 -25.07 5.96
C ASP A 110 -7.46 -23.98 6.97
N GLY A 111 -6.77 -22.84 6.97
CA GLY A 111 -7.07 -21.69 7.80
C GLY A 111 -5.82 -21.04 8.41
N PRO A 112 -5.98 -19.86 9.03
CA PRO A 112 -4.89 -19.17 9.70
C PRO A 112 -4.41 -19.93 10.94
N LEU A 113 -3.09 -20.01 11.12
CA LEU A 113 -2.44 -20.58 12.29
C LEU A 113 -1.59 -19.53 12.99
N THR A 114 -1.66 -19.49 14.32
CA THR A 114 -0.81 -18.59 15.10
C THR A 114 0.58 -19.19 15.22
N GLY A 115 1.61 -18.36 15.01
CA GLY A 115 2.99 -18.70 15.28
C GLY A 115 3.70 -17.60 16.07
N VAL A 116 4.82 -17.94 16.69
CA VAL A 116 5.72 -16.97 17.32
C VAL A 116 7.09 -17.08 16.69
N VAL A 117 7.67 -15.95 16.30
CA VAL A 117 9.04 -15.93 15.77
C VAL A 117 10.04 -15.72 16.90
N ALA A 118 11.00 -16.63 16.97
CA ALA A 118 11.93 -16.72 18.07
C ALA A 118 13.37 -16.89 17.59
N ARG A 119 14.28 -16.64 18.53
CA ARG A 119 15.69 -17.01 18.46
C ARG A 119 16.13 -17.52 19.83
N ARG A 120 17.34 -18.06 19.91
CA ARG A 120 17.97 -18.44 21.18
C ARG A 120 17.96 -17.26 22.18
N ALA A 121 17.56 -17.53 23.42
CA ALA A 121 17.51 -16.52 24.47
C ALA A 121 18.88 -15.85 24.70
N ILE A 122 18.88 -14.54 24.98
CA ILE A 122 20.11 -13.74 25.10
C ILE A 122 21.14 -14.31 26.09
N HIS A 123 20.67 -14.90 27.20
CA HIS A 123 21.51 -15.50 28.23
C HIS A 123 22.23 -16.77 27.76
N LEU A 124 21.73 -17.42 26.71
CA LEU A 124 22.32 -18.61 26.08
C LEU A 124 23.21 -18.27 24.88
N LEU A 125 23.23 -17.01 24.45
CA LEU A 125 24.10 -16.52 23.38
C LEU A 125 25.50 -16.23 23.92
N LYS A 126 26.52 -16.55 23.12
CA LYS A 126 27.91 -16.14 23.34
C LYS A 126 28.02 -14.61 23.26
N PRO A 127 29.01 -13.99 23.94
CA PRO A 127 29.15 -12.54 23.97
C PRO A 127 29.18 -11.86 22.58
N ASP A 128 29.79 -12.50 21.59
CA ASP A 128 29.91 -12.02 20.21
C ASP A 128 28.63 -12.17 19.37
N GLU A 129 27.78 -13.15 19.71
CA GLU A 129 26.46 -13.33 19.11
C GLU A 129 25.47 -12.26 19.60
N ARG A 130 25.65 -11.73 20.82
CA ARG A 130 24.72 -10.76 21.44
C ARG A 130 24.72 -9.40 20.76
N SER A 131 25.85 -8.97 20.22
CA SER A 131 26.01 -7.66 19.56
C SER A 131 25.65 -7.67 18.07
N LYS A 132 25.23 -8.82 17.53
CA LYS A 132 24.89 -8.98 16.12
C LYS A 132 23.37 -9.07 15.94
N VAL A 133 22.87 -8.39 14.91
CA VAL A 133 21.52 -8.65 14.40
C VAL A 133 21.53 -10.08 13.85
N PRO A 134 20.59 -10.95 14.25
CA PRO A 134 20.53 -12.32 13.73
C PRO A 134 20.22 -12.32 12.24
N ASP A 135 20.56 -13.39 11.55
CA ASP A 135 20.12 -13.63 10.18
C ASP A 135 18.86 -14.52 10.15
N PHE A 136 18.21 -14.66 9.01
CA PHE A 136 17.05 -15.55 8.82
C PHE A 136 17.37 -17.02 9.13
N THR A 137 18.64 -17.42 9.07
CA THR A 137 19.09 -18.75 9.47
C THR A 137 19.12 -18.95 10.98
N ASP A 138 19.11 -17.88 11.77
CA ASP A 138 19.19 -17.90 13.23
C ASP A 138 17.83 -17.80 13.93
N VAL A 139 16.75 -17.66 13.13
CA VAL A 139 15.38 -17.47 13.62
C VAL A 139 14.46 -18.56 13.06
N TRP A 140 13.42 -18.86 13.83
CA TRP A 140 12.40 -19.85 13.46
C TRP A 140 11.03 -19.39 13.93
N VAL A 141 9.99 -19.95 13.32
CA VAL A 141 8.61 -19.80 13.76
C VAL A 141 8.18 -21.09 14.46
N ASP A 142 7.67 -20.93 15.68
CA ASP A 142 7.07 -21.99 16.47
C ASP A 142 5.54 -21.91 16.37
N ILE A 143 4.93 -22.99 15.87
CA ILE A 143 3.46 -23.15 15.77
C ILE A 143 2.93 -24.17 16.79
N GLY A 144 3.78 -24.67 17.69
CA GLY A 144 3.42 -25.66 18.71
C GLY A 144 3.32 -27.12 18.21
N ALA A 145 3.84 -27.42 17.02
CA ALA A 145 3.91 -28.79 16.51
C ALA A 145 4.95 -29.61 17.28
N LYS A 146 4.71 -30.92 17.43
CA LYS A 146 5.62 -31.84 18.16
C LYS A 146 6.73 -32.40 17.28
N ASN A 147 6.55 -32.38 15.96
CA ASN A 147 7.47 -32.90 14.98
C ASN A 147 7.08 -32.40 13.58
N ARG A 148 7.94 -32.75 12.61
CA ARG A 148 7.74 -32.47 11.19
C ARG A 148 6.39 -32.93 10.63
N GLU A 149 5.95 -34.14 10.95
CA GLU A 149 4.73 -34.73 10.37
C GLU A 149 3.48 -33.95 10.80
N GLU A 150 3.40 -33.58 12.09
CA GLU A 150 2.31 -32.74 12.60
C GLU A 150 2.36 -31.33 11.96
N ALA A 151 3.54 -30.74 11.81
CA ALA A 151 3.70 -29.44 11.15
C ALA A 151 3.31 -29.48 9.66
N GLU A 152 3.73 -30.49 8.91
CA GLU A 152 3.37 -30.68 7.49
C GLU A 152 1.88 -30.98 7.29
N GLY A 153 1.21 -31.52 8.30
CA GLY A 153 -0.25 -31.67 8.35
C GLY A 153 -1.01 -30.35 8.50
N LEU A 154 -0.34 -29.29 8.95
CA LEU A 154 -0.92 -27.97 9.25
C LEU A 154 -0.47 -26.87 8.26
N VAL A 155 0.78 -26.93 7.80
CA VAL A 155 1.48 -25.88 7.05
C VAL A 155 2.32 -26.52 5.94
N ARG A 156 2.57 -25.78 4.86
CA ARG A 156 3.39 -26.21 3.72
C ARG A 156 4.49 -25.21 3.42
N CYS A 157 5.59 -25.68 2.82
CA CYS A 157 6.55 -24.78 2.19
C CYS A 157 5.83 -23.96 1.11
N GLY A 158 6.07 -22.65 1.12
CA GLY A 158 5.39 -21.67 0.27
C GLY A 158 4.22 -20.96 0.93
N ASP A 159 3.70 -21.44 2.07
CA ASP A 159 2.64 -20.73 2.78
C ASP A 159 3.17 -19.37 3.28
N PRO A 160 2.41 -18.27 3.09
CA PRO A 160 2.87 -16.97 3.49
C PRO A 160 2.51 -16.69 4.96
N LEU A 161 3.29 -15.80 5.60
CA LEU A 161 3.04 -15.30 6.94
C LEU A 161 2.97 -13.78 6.95
N THR A 162 2.20 -13.26 7.89
CA THR A 162 2.16 -11.83 8.24
C THR A 162 2.39 -11.65 9.73
N PHE A 163 2.68 -10.41 10.15
CA PHE A 163 2.38 -10.03 11.54
C PHE A 163 0.89 -10.24 11.86
N ALA A 164 0.57 -10.30 13.15
CA ALA A 164 -0.81 -10.26 13.61
C ALA A 164 -1.51 -8.96 13.16
N LEU A 165 -2.33 -9.07 12.12
CA LEU A 165 -3.08 -7.97 11.53
C LEU A 165 -4.11 -7.42 12.52
N GLY A 166 -4.47 -6.14 12.36
CA GLY A 166 -5.51 -5.54 13.20
C GLY A 166 -5.48 -4.03 13.23
N TYR A 167 -6.67 -3.41 13.15
CA TYR A 167 -6.82 -1.97 13.32
C TYR A 167 -6.81 -1.60 14.80
N ARG A 168 -5.95 -0.65 15.19
CA ARG A 168 -5.79 -0.19 16.57
C ARG A 168 -5.98 1.33 16.63
N PRO A 169 -7.14 1.85 17.08
CA PRO A 169 -7.33 3.29 17.20
C PRO A 169 -6.40 3.86 18.28
N LEU A 170 -5.80 5.00 17.97
CA LEU A 170 -5.05 5.83 18.91
C LEU A 170 -5.82 7.13 19.19
N ARG A 171 -5.27 7.96 20.06
CA ARG A 171 -5.84 9.29 20.33
C ARG A 171 -5.64 10.22 19.14
N ASN A 172 -6.46 11.28 19.08
CA ASN A 172 -6.31 12.39 18.14
C ASN A 172 -6.33 11.95 16.67
N SER A 173 -7.33 11.15 16.28
CA SER A 173 -7.53 10.67 14.91
C SER A 173 -6.35 9.88 14.31
N LEU A 174 -5.42 9.42 15.16
CA LEU A 174 -4.37 8.49 14.76
C LEU A 174 -4.88 7.05 14.84
N ALA A 175 -4.36 6.20 13.98
CA ALA A 175 -4.59 4.75 14.01
C ALA A 175 -3.29 4.01 13.75
N ALA A 176 -3.16 2.83 14.34
CA ALA A 176 -2.03 1.93 14.15
C ALA A 176 -2.47 0.59 13.57
N SER A 177 -1.68 0.03 12.67
CA SER A 177 -1.89 -1.31 12.11
C SER A 177 -0.64 -1.76 11.33
N PRO A 178 -0.33 -3.06 11.26
CA PRO A 178 0.52 -3.56 10.18
C PRO A 178 -0.09 -3.25 8.81
N ALA A 179 0.74 -3.14 7.78
CA ALA A 179 0.31 -2.97 6.39
C ALA A 179 -0.55 -1.71 6.17
N MET A 180 -0.24 -0.61 6.88
CA MET A 180 -0.74 0.69 6.46
C MET A 180 -0.16 1.01 5.08
N ASP A 181 1.14 0.76 4.90
CA ASP A 181 1.80 0.56 3.60
C ASP A 181 1.24 -0.70 2.88
N ASP A 182 0.54 -0.58 1.75
CA ASP A 182 -0.13 0.65 1.24
C ASP A 182 -1.66 0.46 1.16
N LYS A 183 -2.21 -0.34 2.08
CA LYS A 183 -3.67 -0.48 2.16
C LYS A 183 -4.38 0.86 2.37
N VAL A 184 -3.70 1.87 2.92
CA VAL A 184 -4.23 3.23 3.01
C VAL A 184 -4.23 3.97 1.67
N GLY A 185 -3.20 3.82 0.82
CA GLY A 185 -3.20 4.41 -0.53
C GLY A 185 -4.20 3.72 -1.46
N LEU A 186 -4.32 2.40 -1.37
CA LEU A 186 -5.42 1.64 -1.96
C LEU A 186 -6.78 2.22 -1.53
N TRP A 187 -6.99 2.37 -0.22
CA TRP A 187 -8.24 2.92 0.32
C TRP A 187 -8.53 4.31 -0.25
N VAL A 188 -7.51 5.17 -0.34
CA VAL A 188 -7.63 6.53 -0.88
C VAL A 188 -8.07 6.50 -2.34
N CYS A 189 -7.49 5.63 -3.17
CA CYS A 189 -7.86 5.50 -4.58
C CYS A 189 -9.32 5.04 -4.75
N MET A 190 -9.73 4.04 -3.97
CA MET A 190 -11.09 3.49 -4.02
C MET A 190 -12.14 4.49 -3.51
N GLU A 191 -11.84 5.22 -2.44
CA GLU A 191 -12.72 6.26 -1.93
C GLU A 191 -12.80 7.48 -2.85
N ALA A 192 -11.72 7.83 -3.56
CA ALA A 192 -11.79 8.85 -4.61
C ALA A 192 -12.78 8.45 -5.71
N VAL A 193 -12.73 7.20 -6.18
CA VAL A 193 -13.70 6.66 -7.16
C VAL A 193 -15.13 6.70 -6.60
N ARG A 194 -15.33 6.31 -5.33
CA ARG A 194 -16.64 6.39 -4.67
C ARG A 194 -17.18 7.83 -4.62
N LEU A 195 -16.34 8.81 -4.29
CA LEU A 195 -16.74 10.23 -4.22
C LEU A 195 -17.10 10.82 -5.59
N LEU A 196 -16.71 10.17 -6.70
CA LEU A 196 -17.13 10.53 -8.06
C LEU A 196 -18.51 9.95 -8.45
N GLN A 197 -19.13 9.14 -7.59
CA GLN A 197 -20.44 8.58 -7.87
C GLN A 197 -21.47 9.68 -8.12
N GLY A 198 -22.20 9.59 -9.23
CA GLY A 198 -23.24 10.56 -9.61
C GLY A 198 -22.71 11.92 -10.09
N ARG A 199 -21.39 12.13 -10.15
CA ARG A 199 -20.79 13.35 -10.71
C ARG A 199 -20.56 13.19 -12.22
N PRO A 200 -20.82 14.25 -13.03
CA PRO A 200 -20.44 14.25 -14.43
C PRO A 200 -18.92 14.28 -14.56
N LEU A 201 -18.38 13.47 -15.48
CA LEU A 201 -16.96 13.37 -15.77
C LEU A 201 -16.67 13.78 -17.21
N LYS A 202 -15.44 14.23 -17.47
CA LYS A 202 -14.90 14.47 -18.82
C LYS A 202 -13.75 13.51 -19.19
N ALA A 203 -13.32 12.69 -18.24
CA ALA A 203 -12.24 11.73 -18.37
C ALA A 203 -12.68 10.37 -17.81
N ALA A 204 -12.12 9.29 -18.34
CA ALA A 204 -12.28 7.96 -17.77
C ALA A 204 -11.31 7.80 -16.58
N VAL A 205 -11.85 7.48 -15.41
CA VAL A 205 -11.10 7.34 -14.17
C VAL A 205 -10.99 5.86 -13.82
N TYR A 206 -9.78 5.38 -13.59
CA TYR A 206 -9.48 4.02 -13.18
C TYR A 206 -8.84 4.05 -11.80
N GLY A 207 -9.58 3.65 -10.76
CA GLY A 207 -8.99 3.29 -9.47
C GLY A 207 -8.42 1.88 -9.56
N VAL A 208 -7.14 1.72 -9.29
CA VAL A 208 -6.43 0.46 -9.43
C VAL A 208 -5.88 0.01 -8.09
N SER A 209 -6.32 -1.17 -7.67
CA SER A 209 -5.72 -1.93 -6.57
C SER A 209 -4.59 -2.75 -7.16
N THR A 210 -3.37 -2.22 -7.09
CA THR A 210 -2.20 -2.86 -7.70
C THR A 210 -1.66 -4.00 -6.84
N VAL A 211 -1.01 -4.98 -7.46
CA VAL A 211 -0.38 -6.12 -6.78
C VAL A 211 1.14 -6.07 -6.90
N SER A 212 1.83 -6.72 -5.97
CA SER A 212 3.27 -6.97 -6.03
C SER A 212 4.13 -5.69 -6.26
N GLU A 213 3.79 -4.60 -5.57
CA GLU A 213 4.61 -3.38 -5.52
C GLU A 213 5.92 -3.65 -4.79
N GLU A 214 5.84 -4.27 -3.61
CA GLU A 214 6.94 -4.46 -2.65
C GLU A 214 8.07 -5.37 -3.17
N ILE A 215 7.83 -6.03 -4.30
CA ILE A 215 8.78 -6.90 -5.01
C ILE A 215 9.10 -6.39 -6.43
N GLY A 216 8.81 -5.13 -6.71
CA GLY A 216 9.26 -4.41 -7.91
C GLY A 216 8.17 -3.87 -8.82
N LEU A 217 7.14 -3.21 -8.27
CA LEU A 217 6.16 -2.39 -9.03
C LEU A 217 5.42 -3.18 -10.13
N ARG A 218 5.22 -4.49 -9.92
CA ARG A 218 4.90 -5.42 -11.01
C ARG A 218 3.45 -5.24 -11.48
N GLY A 219 2.54 -5.02 -10.55
CA GLY A 219 1.13 -4.77 -10.83
C GLY A 219 0.89 -3.48 -11.58
N ALA A 220 1.49 -2.36 -11.15
CA ALA A 220 1.37 -1.09 -11.86
C ALA A 220 1.97 -1.13 -13.26
N THR A 221 3.08 -1.85 -13.45
CA THR A 221 3.69 -2.01 -14.79
C THR A 221 2.67 -2.58 -15.79
N THR A 222 1.97 -3.66 -15.42
CA THR A 222 0.97 -4.28 -16.31
C THR A 222 -0.32 -3.46 -16.39
N ALA A 223 -0.75 -2.87 -15.28
CA ALA A 223 -1.96 -2.05 -15.22
C ALA A 223 -1.84 -0.78 -16.07
N ALA A 224 -0.72 -0.05 -15.97
CA ALA A 224 -0.46 1.15 -16.76
C ALA A 224 -0.35 0.81 -18.25
N TYR A 225 0.28 -0.31 -18.61
CA TYR A 225 0.31 -0.77 -20.00
C TYR A 225 -1.10 -1.06 -20.54
N ALA A 226 -1.96 -1.70 -19.74
CA ALA A 226 -3.32 -2.06 -20.12
C ALA A 226 -4.25 -0.84 -20.25
N ILE A 227 -4.18 0.10 -19.30
CA ILE A 227 -5.01 1.33 -19.31
C ILE A 227 -4.52 2.32 -20.37
N ASN A 228 -3.20 2.39 -20.60
CA ASN A 228 -2.56 3.44 -21.39
C ASN A 228 -3.00 4.85 -20.93
N PRO A 229 -2.77 5.22 -19.65
CA PRO A 229 -3.27 6.46 -19.08
C PRO A 229 -2.62 7.69 -19.72
N THR A 230 -3.37 8.78 -19.82
CA THR A 230 -2.81 10.10 -20.17
C THR A 230 -2.17 10.76 -18.95
N VAL A 231 -2.74 10.51 -17.78
CA VAL A 231 -2.23 10.96 -16.48
C VAL A 231 -2.37 9.83 -15.46
N GLY A 232 -1.38 9.63 -14.63
CA GLY A 232 -1.39 8.64 -13.56
C GLY A 232 -0.94 9.23 -12.24
N ILE A 233 -1.60 8.88 -11.15
CA ILE A 233 -1.22 9.27 -9.80
C ILE A 233 -1.10 7.99 -8.98
N ALA A 234 0.10 7.72 -8.49
CA ALA A 234 0.25 6.75 -7.41
C ALA A 234 -0.08 7.43 -6.08
N VAL A 235 -0.74 6.68 -5.20
CA VAL A 235 -0.90 7.01 -3.80
C VAL A 235 -0.12 5.96 -3.06
N ASP A 236 0.73 6.42 -2.15
CA ASP A 236 1.58 5.56 -1.35
C ASP A 236 1.73 6.19 0.04
N VAL A 237 2.29 5.46 1.00
CA VAL A 237 2.74 6.06 2.25
C VAL A 237 4.02 6.86 2.06
N THR A 238 4.36 7.69 3.05
CA THR A 238 5.63 8.40 3.10
C THR A 238 6.08 8.60 4.53
N HIS A 239 7.39 8.62 4.75
CA HIS A 239 7.94 8.82 6.08
C HIS A 239 7.51 10.16 6.68
N ALA A 240 6.74 10.10 7.76
CA ALA A 240 6.56 11.21 8.66
C ALA A 240 7.85 11.46 9.46
N THR A 241 8.18 12.72 9.65
CA THR A 241 9.43 13.21 10.29
C THR A 241 9.18 13.87 11.64
N ASP A 242 7.98 13.66 12.18
CA ASP A 242 7.52 14.16 13.47
C ASP A 242 7.78 13.19 14.64
N THR A 243 8.58 12.14 14.41
CA THR A 243 9.04 11.20 15.43
C THR A 243 10.46 11.54 15.91
N PRO A 244 10.84 11.12 17.14
CA PRO A 244 12.18 11.40 17.69
C PRO A 244 13.31 10.87 16.80
N GLY A 245 14.38 11.66 16.63
CA GLY A 245 15.60 11.23 15.94
C GLY A 245 15.62 11.43 14.42
N ASN A 246 14.49 11.79 13.79
CA ASN A 246 14.43 12.05 12.35
C ASN A 246 15.11 13.36 11.93
N ASP A 247 15.84 13.35 10.80
CA ASP A 247 16.50 14.54 10.23
C ASP A 247 15.69 15.16 9.09
N LYS A 248 14.95 16.22 9.42
CA LYS A 248 14.12 16.99 8.48
C LYS A 248 14.90 17.64 7.34
N LYS A 249 16.20 17.91 7.52
CA LYS A 249 17.04 18.50 6.46
C LYS A 249 17.21 17.55 5.27
N THR A 250 17.08 16.25 5.50
CA THR A 250 17.25 15.20 4.48
C THR A 250 15.92 14.61 4.03
N GLN A 251 14.93 14.53 4.91
CA GLN A 251 13.65 13.85 4.65
C GLN A 251 12.47 14.81 4.38
N GLY A 252 12.61 16.11 4.66
CA GLY A 252 11.52 17.10 4.66
C GLY A 252 10.88 17.29 6.04
N ASP A 253 9.97 18.26 6.19
CA ASP A 253 9.14 18.43 7.40
C ASP A 253 7.73 17.92 7.14
N ILE A 254 7.56 16.61 7.21
CA ILE A 254 6.28 15.91 7.01
C ILE A 254 5.73 15.44 8.36
N LYS A 255 4.43 15.65 8.60
CA LYS A 255 3.75 15.31 9.86
C LYS A 255 2.43 14.59 9.60
N CYS A 256 2.09 13.64 10.46
CA CYS A 256 0.75 13.06 10.48
C CYS A 256 -0.26 14.13 10.94
N GLY A 257 -1.39 14.24 10.22
CA GLY A 257 -2.42 15.27 10.42
C GLY A 257 -2.11 16.59 9.73
N GLY A 258 -0.99 16.69 9.01
CA GLY A 258 -0.64 17.86 8.19
C GLY A 258 -1.31 17.89 6.81
N GLY A 259 -2.10 16.86 6.46
CA GLY A 259 -2.64 16.64 5.13
C GLY A 259 -1.76 15.74 4.25
N PRO A 260 -2.29 15.24 3.12
CA PRO A 260 -1.52 14.48 2.14
C PRO A 260 -0.31 15.25 1.61
N VAL A 261 0.71 14.50 1.19
CA VAL A 261 1.98 15.04 0.69
C VAL A 261 1.99 15.05 -0.83
N LEU A 262 2.16 16.22 -1.43
CA LEU A 262 2.41 16.38 -2.85
C LEU A 262 3.92 16.37 -3.11
N TYR A 263 4.34 15.72 -4.19
CA TYR A 263 5.76 15.62 -4.54
C TYR A 263 6.15 16.53 -5.70
N ARG A 264 7.37 17.06 -5.65
CA ARG A 264 8.05 17.71 -6.78
C ARG A 264 9.35 17.00 -7.07
N GLY A 265 9.63 16.69 -8.33
CA GLY A 265 10.84 15.94 -8.68
C GLY A 265 10.85 15.37 -10.08
N PRO A 266 11.93 14.68 -10.50
CA PRO A 266 12.05 14.10 -11.83
C PRO A 266 10.99 13.03 -12.17
N ASN A 267 10.45 12.32 -11.17
CA ASN A 267 9.36 11.36 -11.39
C ASN A 267 7.99 12.05 -11.57
N ILE A 268 7.89 13.35 -11.29
CA ILE A 268 6.60 14.06 -11.20
C ILE A 268 6.50 15.07 -12.34
N SER A 269 5.40 15.00 -13.09
CA SER A 269 5.08 16.01 -14.11
C SER A 269 4.78 17.35 -13.41
N PRO A 270 5.44 18.45 -13.81
CA PRO A 270 5.15 19.78 -13.25
C PRO A 270 3.68 20.17 -13.40
N ARG A 271 3.05 19.82 -14.54
CA ARG A 271 1.63 20.09 -14.79
C ARG A 271 0.70 19.35 -13.83
N VAL A 272 1.05 18.11 -13.47
CA VAL A 272 0.27 17.31 -12.51
C VAL A 272 0.41 17.88 -11.10
N PHE A 273 1.63 18.25 -10.70
CA PHE A 273 1.86 18.93 -9.42
C PHE A 273 1.06 20.24 -9.32
N ASP A 274 1.18 21.12 -10.32
CA ASP A 274 0.52 22.43 -10.32
C ASP A 274 -1.00 22.30 -10.25
N LEU A 275 -1.58 21.33 -10.98
CA LEU A 275 -3.02 21.10 -10.93
C LEU A 275 -3.46 20.53 -9.56
N LEU A 276 -2.73 19.58 -8.98
CA LEU A 276 -3.03 19.07 -7.63
C LEU A 276 -2.95 20.18 -6.57
N GLU A 277 -1.92 21.02 -6.62
CA GLU A 277 -1.76 22.15 -5.70
C GLU A 277 -2.89 23.19 -5.87
N ALA A 278 -3.25 23.51 -7.12
CA ALA A 278 -4.36 24.40 -7.43
C ALA A 278 -5.70 23.85 -6.92
N THR A 279 -6.00 22.57 -7.19
CA THR A 279 -7.21 21.89 -6.69
C THR A 279 -7.24 21.88 -5.16
N ALA A 280 -6.13 21.57 -4.50
CA ALA A 280 -6.07 21.59 -3.04
C ALA A 280 -6.39 22.99 -2.49
N LYS A 281 -5.84 24.03 -3.10
CA LYS A 281 -6.10 25.42 -2.70
C LYS A 281 -7.55 25.84 -2.94
N GLU A 282 -8.12 25.51 -4.10
CA GLU A 282 -9.50 25.83 -4.47
C GLU A 282 -10.51 25.23 -3.49
N HIS A 283 -10.27 23.97 -3.07
CA HIS A 283 -11.17 23.24 -2.20
C HIS A 283 -10.78 23.32 -0.70
N GLY A 284 -9.78 24.14 -0.34
CA GLY A 284 -9.34 24.31 1.05
C GLY A 284 -8.80 23.04 1.70
N ILE A 285 -8.19 22.15 0.92
CA ILE A 285 -7.62 20.88 1.38
C ILE A 285 -6.18 21.14 1.85
N PRO A 286 -5.84 20.83 3.12
CA PRO A 286 -4.46 20.98 3.59
C PRO A 286 -3.56 19.97 2.89
N VAL A 287 -2.40 20.43 2.43
CA VAL A 287 -1.38 19.60 1.79
C VAL A 287 0.00 19.98 2.30
N GLN A 288 0.92 19.02 2.27
CA GLN A 288 2.34 19.22 2.52
C GLN A 288 3.10 19.03 1.20
N VAL A 289 4.29 19.58 1.06
CA VAL A 289 5.10 19.45 -0.16
C VAL A 289 6.45 18.83 0.16
N ARG A 290 6.85 17.82 -0.61
CA ARG A 290 8.15 17.14 -0.50
C ARG A 290 8.89 17.11 -1.83
N GLY A 291 10.18 17.44 -1.79
CA GLY A 291 11.07 17.25 -2.94
C GLY A 291 11.54 15.79 -3.04
N THR A 292 11.54 15.23 -4.25
CA THR A 292 12.16 13.93 -4.55
C THR A 292 13.13 14.09 -5.73
N PRO A 293 14.45 13.92 -5.55
CA PRO A 293 15.42 14.18 -6.62
C PRO A 293 15.66 12.98 -7.55
N ARG A 294 14.92 11.87 -7.39
CA ARG A 294 15.13 10.60 -8.11
C ARG A 294 13.80 10.01 -8.59
N ALA A 295 13.88 8.93 -9.35
CA ALA A 295 12.74 8.03 -9.52
C ALA A 295 12.29 7.51 -8.14
N THR A 296 10.99 7.41 -7.92
CA THR A 296 10.42 7.00 -6.63
C THR A 296 10.41 5.48 -6.54
N GLY A 297 10.48 4.94 -5.32
CA GLY A 297 10.24 3.51 -5.06
C GLY A 297 8.76 3.29 -4.84
N THR A 298 7.93 3.71 -5.80
CA THR A 298 6.47 3.62 -5.75
C THR A 298 5.95 3.31 -7.15
N ASP A 299 4.68 2.92 -7.27
CA ASP A 299 4.03 2.64 -8.55
C ASP A 299 4.12 3.81 -9.57
N ALA A 300 4.29 5.06 -9.12
CA ALA A 300 4.51 6.22 -9.98
C ALA A 300 5.71 6.05 -10.92
N ASN A 301 6.75 5.32 -10.50
CA ASN A 301 7.93 5.07 -11.31
C ASN A 301 7.58 4.19 -12.53
N ALA A 302 6.87 3.07 -12.30
CA ALA A 302 6.40 2.19 -13.37
C ALA A 302 5.39 2.89 -14.30
N ILE A 303 4.49 3.70 -13.73
CA ILE A 303 3.49 4.46 -14.49
C ILE A 303 4.16 5.48 -15.42
N GLN A 304 5.13 6.25 -14.92
CA GLN A 304 5.75 7.35 -15.69
C GLN A 304 6.36 6.89 -17.01
N ILE A 305 7.00 5.73 -17.00
CA ILE A 305 7.71 5.18 -18.17
C ILE A 305 6.87 4.19 -18.99
N ALA A 306 5.57 4.07 -18.69
CA ALA A 306 4.70 3.19 -19.44
C ALA A 306 4.53 3.67 -20.89
N ARG A 307 4.73 2.77 -21.85
CA ARG A 307 4.59 3.02 -23.30
C ARG A 307 5.41 4.24 -23.76
N ALA A 308 4.74 5.31 -24.19
CA ALA A 308 5.38 6.52 -24.70
C ALA A 308 5.60 7.59 -23.61
N GLY A 309 5.33 7.25 -22.35
CA GLY A 309 5.38 8.16 -21.21
C GLY A 309 3.99 8.60 -20.74
N VAL A 310 3.87 8.80 -19.43
CA VAL A 310 2.62 9.22 -18.76
C VAL A 310 2.90 10.43 -17.88
N ALA A 311 2.03 11.45 -17.94
CA ALA A 311 2.09 12.56 -17.00
C ALA A 311 1.79 12.05 -15.59
N THR A 312 2.79 12.04 -14.71
CA THR A 312 2.69 11.28 -13.46
C THR A 312 2.73 12.17 -12.23
N GLY A 313 1.89 11.85 -11.25
CA GLY A 313 1.86 12.43 -9.90
C GLY A 313 2.11 11.37 -8.83
N LEU A 314 2.41 11.84 -7.61
CA LEU A 314 2.51 11.02 -6.42
C LEU A 314 1.86 11.76 -5.25
N ILE A 315 1.00 11.07 -4.52
CA ILE A 315 0.46 11.53 -3.24
C ILE A 315 1.00 10.61 -2.14
N GLY A 316 1.64 11.20 -1.14
CA GLY A 316 2.12 10.49 0.04
C GLY A 316 1.16 10.62 1.22
N ILE A 317 0.88 9.51 1.92
CA ILE A 317 0.18 9.51 3.21
C ILE A 317 1.24 9.49 4.33
N PRO A 318 1.31 10.53 5.20
CA PRO A 318 2.28 10.54 6.30
C PRO A 318 2.12 9.31 7.22
N ASN A 319 3.17 8.49 7.24
CA ASN A 319 3.25 7.22 7.95
C ASN A 319 4.46 7.24 8.89
N ARG A 320 4.22 6.90 10.15
CA ARG A 320 5.28 6.64 11.13
C ARG A 320 5.53 5.13 11.21
N TYR A 321 6.80 4.76 11.32
CA TYR A 321 7.23 3.38 11.55
C TYR A 321 6.91 2.41 10.39
N MET A 322 6.95 2.91 9.14
CA MET A 322 6.81 2.13 7.90
C MET A 322 7.56 0.80 7.96
N HIS A 323 6.96 -0.25 7.40
CA HIS A 323 7.49 -1.62 7.37
C HIS A 323 7.65 -2.22 8.77
N SER A 324 6.67 -1.97 9.64
CA SER A 324 6.63 -2.52 11.00
C SER A 324 5.21 -2.93 11.41
N PRO A 325 5.03 -3.75 12.46
CA PRO A 325 3.70 -4.15 12.91
C PRO A 325 2.90 -3.02 13.57
N VAL A 326 3.50 -1.83 13.71
CA VAL A 326 2.97 -0.70 14.48
C VAL A 326 2.96 0.60 13.68
N GLU A 327 2.82 0.52 12.36
CA GLU A 327 2.71 1.72 11.51
C GLU A 327 1.55 2.61 11.96
N VAL A 328 1.77 3.93 11.94
CA VAL A 328 0.79 4.93 12.38
C VAL A 328 0.51 5.98 11.31
N VAL A 329 -0.77 6.22 11.03
CA VAL A 329 -1.26 7.27 10.13
C VAL A 329 -2.33 8.11 10.80
N HIS A 330 -2.66 9.27 10.22
CA HIS A 330 -3.77 10.12 10.67
C HIS A 330 -4.96 10.02 9.72
N LEU A 331 -6.14 9.68 10.23
CA LEU A 331 -7.33 9.36 9.41
C LEU A 331 -7.83 10.54 8.54
N ASP A 332 -7.56 11.78 8.96
CA ASP A 332 -7.92 12.94 8.16
C ASP A 332 -6.99 13.14 6.94
N ASP A 333 -5.74 12.66 6.99
CA ASP A 333 -4.84 12.73 5.83
C ASP A 333 -5.38 11.86 4.70
N LEU A 334 -5.88 10.66 5.03
CA LEU A 334 -6.53 9.73 4.10
C LEU A 334 -7.80 10.38 3.50
N THR A 335 -8.65 10.94 4.36
CA THR A 335 -9.91 11.58 3.92
C THR A 335 -9.64 12.77 3.00
N ASN A 336 -8.62 13.58 3.30
CA ASN A 336 -8.22 14.72 2.48
C ASN A 336 -7.59 14.30 1.16
N ALA A 337 -6.80 13.22 1.14
CA ALA A 337 -6.23 12.66 -0.08
C ALA A 337 -7.32 12.16 -1.05
N ALA A 338 -8.30 11.41 -0.55
CA ALA A 338 -9.41 10.90 -1.36
C ALA A 338 -10.24 12.03 -1.97
N LYS A 339 -10.52 13.08 -1.17
CA LYS A 339 -11.20 14.29 -1.65
C LYS A 339 -10.40 15.01 -2.72
N LEU A 340 -9.10 15.22 -2.49
CA LEU A 340 -8.22 15.88 -3.44
C LEU A 340 -8.21 15.16 -4.80
N LEU A 341 -8.10 13.84 -4.79
CA LEU A 341 -8.13 13.04 -6.02
C LEU A 341 -9.49 13.09 -6.71
N ALA A 342 -10.59 13.06 -5.97
CA ALA A 342 -11.91 13.19 -6.56
C ALA A 342 -12.10 14.55 -7.26
N GLU A 343 -11.68 15.66 -6.63
CA GLU A 343 -11.77 16.99 -7.25
C GLU A 343 -10.80 17.15 -8.43
N PHE A 344 -9.59 16.58 -8.32
CA PHE A 344 -8.63 16.55 -9.43
C PHE A 344 -9.23 15.82 -10.64
N CYS A 345 -9.78 14.62 -10.43
CA CYS A 345 -10.40 13.83 -11.48
C CYS A 345 -11.60 14.53 -12.12
N ALA A 346 -12.41 15.25 -11.34
CA ALA A 346 -13.55 16.02 -11.86
C ALA A 346 -13.11 17.23 -12.71
N THR A 347 -11.89 17.72 -12.53
CA THR A 347 -11.35 18.88 -13.26
C THR A 347 -10.72 18.48 -14.59
N VAL A 348 -10.16 17.27 -14.69
CA VAL A 348 -9.44 16.81 -15.89
C VAL A 348 -10.41 16.51 -17.04
N GLY A 349 -10.10 17.04 -18.22
CA GLY A 349 -10.86 16.87 -19.45
C GLY A 349 -10.00 16.97 -20.72
N PRO A 350 -10.59 16.85 -21.91
CA PRO A 350 -9.87 16.90 -23.20
C PRO A 350 -9.02 18.17 -23.40
N GLU A 351 -9.38 19.27 -22.73
CA GLU A 351 -8.68 20.54 -22.73
C GLU A 351 -7.41 20.57 -21.86
N THR A 352 -7.23 19.59 -20.98
CA THR A 352 -6.10 19.55 -20.05
C THR A 352 -4.81 19.18 -20.79
N ASN A 353 -3.84 20.10 -20.81
CA ASN A 353 -2.54 19.89 -21.44
C ASN A 353 -1.49 19.41 -20.44
N TRP A 354 -0.91 18.24 -20.71
CA TRP A 354 0.12 17.61 -19.87
C TRP A 354 1.56 17.82 -20.37
N ILE A 355 1.75 18.51 -21.48
CA ILE A 355 3.08 18.85 -22.00
C ILE A 355 3.73 19.87 -21.03
N PRO A 356 4.94 19.60 -20.52
CA PRO A 356 5.63 20.48 -19.57
C PRO A 356 5.76 21.93 -20.06
#